data_AF-A0A9J6GWI2-F1
#
_entry.id   AF-A0A9J6GWI2-F1
#
_cell.length_a   1.000
_cell.length_b   1.000
_cell.length_c   1.000
_cell.angle_alpha   90.00
_cell.angle_beta   90.00
_cell.angle_gamma   90.00
#
_symmetry.space_group_name_H-M   'P 1'
#
loop_
_entity.id
_entity.type
_entity.pdbx_description
1 polymer ?
#
loop_
_entity_poly.entity_id
_entity_poly.type
_entity_poly.pdbx_seq_one_letter_code
_entity_poly.pdbx_strand_id
1 'polypeptide(L)'
;MVHKEEVEEFGAKRQRTLDTTVAVFRQQQATKHKYPASSDLQKSFNRYVAEMVALVGLPLSVTKGLGFRRLIEFLKPELNPPSPRTISR
;
A
#
# COMPACT_ATOMS: atom_id res chain seq x y z
N MET A 1 28.24 -38.31 -1.48
CA MET A 1 26.89 -37.98 -1.97
C MET A 1 26.01 -37.29 -0.93
N VAL A 2 26.56 -36.65 0.13
CA VAL A 2 25.76 -36.15 1.27
C VAL A 2 25.45 -34.64 1.19
N HIS A 3 26.16 -33.86 0.36
CA HIS A 3 26.08 -32.39 0.38
C HIS A 3 25.00 -31.76 -0.51
N LYS A 4 24.21 -32.54 -1.27
CA LYS A 4 23.19 -31.98 -2.18
C LYS A 4 21.82 -31.83 -1.52
N GLU A 5 21.45 -32.73 -0.61
CA GLU A 5 20.12 -32.72 0.02
C GLU A 5 19.98 -31.63 1.10
N GLU A 6 21.02 -31.38 1.90
CA GLU A 6 20.96 -30.35 2.96
C GLU A 6 20.80 -28.93 2.40
N VAL A 7 21.33 -28.65 1.20
CA VAL A 7 21.27 -27.33 0.56
C VAL A 7 19.87 -27.05 0.01
N GLU A 8 19.20 -28.05 -0.55
CA GLU A 8 17.81 -27.92 -1.02
C GLU A 8 16.84 -27.76 0.15
N GLU A 9 17.03 -28.50 1.24
CA GLU A 9 16.17 -28.39 2.42
C GLU A 9 16.28 -27.01 3.10
N PHE A 10 17.49 -26.44 3.12
CA PHE A 10 17.73 -25.10 3.65
C PHE A 10 17.10 -24.00 2.77
N GLY A 11 17.17 -24.16 1.44
CA GLY A 11 16.49 -23.28 0.48
C GLY A 11 14.97 -23.34 0.63
N ALA A 12 14.40 -24.54 0.74
CA ALA A 12 12.97 -24.74 0.92
C ALA A 12 12.44 -24.18 2.24
N LYS A 13 13.20 -24.31 3.34
CA LYS A 13 12.85 -23.72 4.65
C LYS A 13 12.85 -22.19 4.60
N ARG A 14 13.83 -21.56 3.94
CA ARG A 14 13.87 -20.10 3.75
C ARG A 14 12.74 -19.56 2.86
N GLN A 15 12.41 -20.28 1.79
CA GLN A 15 11.30 -19.90 0.92
C GLN A 15 9.98 -19.93 1.69
N ARG A 16 9.72 -21.01 2.44
CA ARG A 16 8.52 -21.13 3.28
C ARG A 16 8.41 -20.03 4.33
N THR A 17 9.50 -19.65 5.00
CA THR A 17 9.45 -18.57 5.98
C THR A 17 9.15 -17.23 5.31
N LEU A 18 9.75 -16.93 4.16
CA LEU A 18 9.44 -15.73 3.37
C LEU A 18 7.98 -15.70 2.92
N ASP A 19 7.47 -16.79 2.38
CA ASP A 19 6.07 -16.90 1.93
C ASP A 19 5.11 -16.72 3.11
N THR A 20 5.45 -17.28 4.28
CA THR A 20 4.66 -17.13 5.50
C THR A 20 4.68 -15.68 5.99
N THR A 21 5.83 -15.00 5.98
CA THR A 21 5.93 -13.59 6.35
C THR A 21 5.12 -12.69 5.40
N VAL A 22 5.17 -12.96 4.09
CA VAL A 22 4.36 -12.23 3.10
C VAL A 22 2.87 -12.49 3.30
N ALA A 23 2.47 -13.73 3.61
CA ALA A 23 1.09 -14.08 3.89
C ALA A 23 0.55 -13.38 5.15
N VAL A 24 1.31 -13.36 6.24
CA VAL A 24 0.95 -12.65 7.48
C VAL A 24 0.83 -11.14 7.23
N PHE A 25 1.75 -10.56 6.44
CA PHE A 25 1.70 -9.14 6.09
C PHE A 25 0.44 -8.80 5.26
N ARG A 26 0.09 -9.64 4.28
CA ARG A 26 -1.15 -9.50 3.49
C ARG A 26 -2.41 -9.67 4.35
N GLN A 27 -2.41 -10.60 5.29
CA GLN A 27 -3.54 -10.85 6.18
C GLN A 27 -3.77 -9.68 7.15
N GLN A 28 -2.70 -9.06 7.66
CA GLN A 28 -2.80 -7.85 8.48
C GLN A 28 -3.28 -6.60 7.71
N GLN A 29 -3.11 -6.57 6.39
CA GLN A 29 -3.66 -5.51 5.54
C GLN A 29 -5.15 -5.74 5.21
N ALA A 30 -5.59 -6.99 5.09
CA ALA A 30 -6.95 -7.35 4.71
C ALA A 30 -8.03 -7.04 5.76
N THR A 31 -7.65 -6.87 7.04
CA THR A 31 -8.59 -6.64 8.16
C THR A 31 -8.79 -5.16 8.50
N LYS A 32 -8.17 -4.24 7.76
CA LYS A 32 -8.23 -2.81 8.07
C LYS A 32 -9.50 -2.17 7.51
N HIS A 33 -10.39 -1.76 8.40
CA HIS A 33 -11.56 -0.96 8.05
C HIS A 33 -11.11 0.36 7.42
N LYS A 34 -11.47 0.55 6.16
CA LYS A 34 -11.20 1.79 5.44
C LYS A 34 -12.16 2.89 5.89
N TYR A 35 -11.64 4.11 6.06
CA TYR A 35 -12.47 5.24 6.42
C TYR A 35 -13.52 5.54 5.34
N PRO A 36 -14.76 5.84 5.72
CA PRO A 36 -15.78 6.25 4.77
C PRO A 36 -15.40 7.60 4.14
N ALA A 37 -15.87 7.84 2.90
CA ALA A 37 -15.60 9.07 2.17
C ALA A 37 -16.06 10.34 2.92
N SER A 38 -17.06 10.22 3.79
CA SER A 38 -17.61 11.30 4.59
C SER A 38 -16.82 11.62 5.86
N SER A 39 -15.84 10.80 6.26
CA SER A 39 -15.07 11.04 7.48
C SER A 39 -14.20 12.30 7.35
N ASP A 40 -14.05 13.04 8.44
CA ASP A 40 -13.25 14.27 8.42
C ASP A 40 -11.76 14.00 8.16
N LEU A 41 -11.28 12.83 8.59
CA LEU A 41 -9.94 12.37 8.27
C LEU A 41 -9.76 12.12 6.76
N GLN A 42 -10.73 11.47 6.10
CA GLN A 42 -10.69 11.22 4.66
C GLN A 42 -10.83 12.52 3.85
N LYS A 43 -11.66 13.47 4.29
CA LYS A 43 -11.78 14.80 3.68
C LYS A 43 -10.47 15.58 3.80
N SER A 44 -9.86 15.62 4.98
CA SER A 44 -8.58 16.29 5.22
C SER A 44 -7.47 15.67 4.37
N PHE A 45 -7.43 14.34 4.29
CA PHE A 45 -6.49 13.64 3.42
C PHE A 45 -6.68 14.02 1.94
N ASN A 46 -7.91 14.01 1.43
CA ASN A 46 -8.19 14.39 0.05
C ASN A 46 -7.72 15.83 -0.23
N ARG A 47 -7.96 16.76 0.72
CA ARG A 47 -7.51 18.15 0.63
C ARG A 47 -5.99 18.26 0.56
N TYR A 48 -5.25 17.59 1.44
CA TYR A 48 -3.78 17.64 1.42
C TYR A 48 -3.18 17.04 0.16
N VAL A 49 -3.78 15.98 -0.39
CA VAL A 49 -3.35 15.44 -1.68
C VAL A 49 -3.61 16.45 -2.81
N ALA A 50 -4.74 17.17 -2.77
CA ALA A 50 -5.02 18.25 -3.72
C ALA A 50 -4.01 19.39 -3.63
N GLU A 51 -3.69 19.83 -2.42
CA GLU A 51 -2.69 20.86 -2.16
C GLU A 51 -1.31 20.43 -2.66
N MET A 52 -0.87 19.20 -2.37
CA MET A 52 0.38 18.63 -2.90
C MET A 52 0.41 18.65 -4.43
N VAL A 53 -0.68 18.22 -5.08
CA VAL A 53 -0.76 18.18 -6.54
C VAL A 53 -0.67 19.58 -7.14
N ALA A 54 -1.39 20.55 -6.57
CA ALA A 54 -1.40 21.93 -7.05
C ALA A 54 -0.06 22.65 -6.81
N LEU A 55 0.51 22.53 -5.62
CA LEU A 55 1.73 23.25 -5.23
C LEU A 55 2.97 22.71 -5.95
N VAL A 56 3.04 21.39 -6.19
CA VAL A 56 4.19 20.76 -6.85
C VAL A 56 4.00 20.68 -8.38
N GLY A 57 2.81 21.03 -8.90
CA GLY A 57 2.51 20.96 -10.33
C GLY A 57 2.44 19.52 -10.85
N LEU A 58 1.96 18.58 -10.02
CA LEU A 58 1.85 17.18 -10.41
C LEU A 58 0.59 16.96 -11.28
N PRO A 59 0.60 15.96 -12.16
CA PRO A 59 -0.61 15.59 -12.88
C PRO A 59 -1.64 14.97 -11.91
N LEU A 60 -2.93 15.25 -12.14
CA LEU A 60 -4.03 14.65 -11.36
C LEU A 60 -3.99 13.10 -11.36
N SER A 61 -3.37 12.49 -12.38
CA SER A 61 -3.19 11.05 -12.49
C SER A 61 -2.22 10.45 -11.48
N VAL A 62 -1.45 11.27 -10.74
CA VAL A 62 -0.47 10.79 -9.74
C VAL A 62 -1.11 9.86 -8.70
N THR A 63 -2.37 10.12 -8.33
CA THR A 63 -3.10 9.31 -7.34
C THR A 63 -3.49 7.91 -7.85
N LYS A 64 -3.42 7.70 -9.17
CA LYS A 64 -3.56 6.37 -9.80
C LYS A 64 -2.23 5.60 -9.86
N GLY A 65 -1.11 6.28 -9.68
CA GLY A 65 0.22 5.67 -9.74
C GLY A 65 0.40 4.58 -8.69
N LEU A 66 1.01 3.46 -9.09
CA LEU A 66 1.25 2.32 -8.19
C LEU A 66 2.12 2.70 -6.99
N GLY A 67 3.15 3.53 -7.23
CA GLY A 67 4.04 4.01 -6.16
C GLY A 67 3.30 4.82 -5.09
N PHE A 68 2.48 5.79 -5.52
CA PHE A 68 1.65 6.58 -4.61
C PHE A 68 0.71 5.69 -3.80
N ARG A 69 0.00 4.76 -4.45
CA ARG A 69 -0.93 3.85 -3.78
C ARG A 69 -0.24 2.97 -2.74
N ARG A 70 0.90 2.37 -3.08
CA ARG A 70 1.70 1.56 -2.14
C ARG A 70 2.21 2.39 -0.97
N LEU A 71 2.62 3.63 -1.21
CA LEU A 71 3.09 4.53 -0.16
C LEU A 71 1.97 4.85 0.84
N ILE A 72 0.77 5.20 0.35
CA ILE A 72 -0.38 5.47 1.20
C ILE A 72 -0.81 4.21 1.95
N GLU A 73 -0.83 3.05 1.28
CA GLU A 73 -1.14 1.77 1.92
C GLU A 73 -0.14 1.39 3.01
N PHE A 74 1.14 1.71 2.84
CA PHE A 74 2.16 1.50 3.85
C PHE A 74 2.02 2.46 5.04
N LEU A 75 1.86 3.77 4.78
CA LEU A 75 1.82 4.79 5.83
C LEU A 75 0.49 4.83 6.58
N LYS A 76 -0.62 4.76 5.85
CA LYS A 76 -1.99 4.93 6.35
C LYS A 76 -2.96 4.03 5.57
N PRO A 77 -2.93 2.71 5.81
CA PRO A 77 -3.75 1.72 5.07
C PRO A 77 -5.26 1.91 5.22
N GLU A 78 -5.70 2.61 6.26
CA GLU A 78 -7.11 2.91 6.52
C GLU A 78 -7.65 4.03 5.62
N LEU A 79 -6.77 4.82 4.97
CA LEU A 79 -7.16 5.89 4.06
C LEU A 79 -7.34 5.37 2.64
N ASN A 80 -8.31 5.94 1.94
CA ASN A 80 -8.54 5.66 0.53
C ASN A 80 -7.83 6.69 -0.34
N PRO A 81 -6.91 6.28 -1.23
CA PRO A 81 -6.33 7.19 -2.22
C PRO A 81 -7.42 7.91 -3.04
N PRO A 82 -7.41 9.25 -3.11
CA PRO A 82 -8.44 10.00 -3.82
C PRO A 82 -8.36 9.78 -5.32
N SER A 83 -9.52 9.79 -5.98
CA SER A 83 -9.57 9.73 -7.44
C SER A 83 -9.11 11.07 -8.04
N PRO A 84 -8.59 11.11 -9.29
CA PRO A 84 -8.27 12.37 -9.96
C PRO A 84 -9.46 13.34 -10.01
N ARG A 85 -10.69 12.81 -10.13
CA ARG A 85 -11.92 13.61 -10.11
C ARG A 85 -12.20 14.22 -8.74
N THR A 86 -11.84 13.53 -7.67
CA THR A 86 -11.97 14.04 -6.29
C THR A 86 -11.01 15.20 -6.05
N ILE A 87 -9.80 15.11 -6.61
CA ILE A 87 -8.77 16.15 -6.50
C ILE A 87 -9.06 17.37 -7.38
N SER A 88 -9.75 17.18 -8.50
CA SER A 88 -10.11 18.26 -9.43
C SER A 88 -11.29 19.13 -9.00
N ARG A 89 -12.03 18.74 -7.94
CA ARG A 89 -13.20 19.47 -7.45
C ARG A 89 -12.79 20.46 -6.36
#